data_AF-A0A4R7FB69-F1
#
_entry.id   AF-A0A4R7FB69-F1
#
_cell.length_a   1.000
_cell.length_b   1.000
_cell.length_c   1.000
_cell.angle_alpha   90.00
_cell.angle_beta   90.00
_cell.angle_gamma   90.00
#
_symmetry.space_group_name_H-M   'P 1'
#
loop_
_entity.id
_entity.type
_entity.pdbx_description
1 polymer ?
#
loop_
_entity_poly.entity_id
_entity_poly.type
_entity_poly.pdbx_seq_one_letter_code
_entity_poly.pdbx_strand_id
1 'polypeptide(L)'
;MAANYATCILDKAGQVQNDKAAMAAAQACLVSFPSGIEAVKPGSGRELTGYDSGAECTARKAADTRSEMAAYQIKRACMRLYDEPQTHTPSTGQID
;
A
#
# COMPACT_ATOMS: atom_id res chain seq x y z
N MET A 1 6.58 -13.26 7.63
CA MET A 1 7.39 -13.11 6.41
C MET A 1 6.51 -12.45 5.36
N ALA A 2 6.98 -11.41 4.67
CA ALA A 2 6.18 -10.75 3.63
C ALA A 2 5.89 -11.72 2.48
N ALA A 3 4.66 -11.73 1.99
CA ALA A 3 4.21 -12.62 0.90
C ALA A 3 4.32 -11.96 -0.48
N ASN A 4 4.36 -10.62 -0.53
CA ASN A 4 4.46 -9.82 -1.75
C ASN A 4 5.04 -8.43 -1.44
N TYR A 5 5.25 -7.63 -2.48
CA TYR A 5 5.80 -6.28 -2.37
C TYR A 5 5.03 -5.37 -1.39
N ALA A 6 3.69 -5.37 -1.46
CA ALA A 6 2.87 -4.52 -0.58
C ALA A 6 3.05 -4.89 0.90
N THR A 7 2.97 -6.17 1.24
CA THR A 7 3.20 -6.63 2.62
C THR A 7 4.62 -6.33 3.11
N CYS A 8 5.63 -6.38 2.23
CA CYS A 8 6.99 -5.99 2.57
C CYS A 8 7.11 -4.51 2.92
N ILE A 9 6.42 -3.64 2.17
CA ILE A 9 6.37 -2.20 2.49
C ILE A 9 5.71 -1.99 3.86
N LEU A 10 4.58 -2.65 4.14
CA LEU A 10 3.91 -2.53 5.44
C LEU A 10 4.79 -2.99 6.62
N ASP A 11 5.63 -4.01 6.41
CA ASP A 11 6.58 -4.50 7.41
C ASP A 11 7.76 -3.54 7.63
N LYS A 12 8.26 -2.89 6.57
CA LYS A 12 9.51 -2.11 6.63
C LYS A 12 9.33 -0.60 6.77
N ALA A 13 8.20 -0.03 6.37
CA ALA A 13 8.03 1.42 6.25
C ALA A 13 7.39 2.08 7.49
N GLY A 14 6.68 1.34 8.34
CA GLY A 14 5.80 1.89 9.39
C GLY A 14 6.45 2.79 10.45
N GLN A 15 7.77 2.72 10.63
CA GLN A 15 8.53 3.54 11.59
C GLN A 15 9.64 4.35 10.91
N VAL A 16 9.59 4.48 9.58
CA VAL A 16 10.63 5.19 8.83
C VAL A 16 10.53 6.70 9.06
N GLN A 17 11.65 7.28 9.45
CA GLN A 17 11.71 8.67 9.91
C GLN A 17 12.15 9.68 8.83
N ASN A 18 12.71 9.22 7.70
CA ASN A 18 13.17 10.08 6.61
C ASN A 18 13.14 9.35 5.25
N ASP A 19 13.15 10.12 4.16
CA ASP A 19 12.95 9.57 2.82
C ASP A 19 14.13 8.75 2.31
N LYS A 20 15.35 8.97 2.82
CA LYS A 20 16.50 8.12 2.48
C LYS A 20 16.31 6.70 2.99
N ALA A 21 15.83 6.56 4.22
CA ALA A 21 15.44 5.28 4.77
C ALA A 21 14.22 4.68 4.06
N ALA A 22 13.26 5.50 3.61
CA ALA A 22 12.11 5.04 2.83
C ALA A 22 12.52 4.44 1.48
N MET A 23 13.44 5.12 0.76
CA MET A 23 14.02 4.59 -0.48
C MET A 23 14.73 3.26 -0.25
N ALA A 24 15.55 3.16 0.80
CA ALA A 24 16.26 1.92 1.12
C ALA A 24 15.30 0.76 1.47
N ALA A 25 14.24 1.04 2.24
CA ALA A 25 13.21 0.07 2.55
C ALA A 25 12.47 -0.41 1.30
N ALA A 26 12.08 0.52 0.41
CA ALA A 26 11.42 0.20 -0.85
C ALA A 26 12.33 -0.61 -1.79
N GLN A 27 13.62 -0.26 -1.86
CA GLN A 27 14.61 -0.99 -2.66
C GLN A 27 14.82 -2.41 -2.13
N ALA A 28 14.91 -2.57 -0.80
CA ALA A 28 15.00 -3.90 -0.19
C ALA A 28 13.78 -4.76 -0.55
N CYS A 29 12.58 -4.18 -0.55
CA CYS A 29 11.37 -4.88 -1.01
C CYS A 29 11.39 -5.20 -2.50
N LEU A 30 11.92 -4.32 -3.36
CA LEU A 30 12.04 -4.59 -4.79
C LEU A 30 13.01 -5.74 -5.08
N VAL A 31 14.11 -5.86 -4.34
CA VAL A 31 15.05 -6.98 -4.48
C VAL A 31 14.37 -8.32 -4.21
N SER A 32 13.51 -8.39 -3.19
CA SER A 32 12.74 -9.60 -2.87
C SER A 32 11.53 -9.83 -3.76
N PHE A 33 10.93 -8.74 -4.28
CA PHE A 33 9.70 -8.75 -5.08
C PHE A 33 9.87 -7.87 -6.33
N PRO A 34 10.60 -8.34 -7.36
CA PRO A 34 11.04 -7.52 -8.48
C PRO A 34 9.90 -6.99 -9.36
N SER A 35 8.75 -7.66 -9.37
CA SER A 35 7.56 -7.19 -10.08
C SER A 35 6.83 -6.04 -9.36
N GLY A 36 7.30 -5.66 -8.17
CA GLY A 36 6.83 -4.50 -7.43
C GLY A 36 5.34 -4.57 -7.05
N ILE A 37 4.76 -3.39 -6.87
CA ILE A 37 3.37 -3.20 -6.42
C ILE A 37 2.33 -3.58 -7.48
N GLU A 38 2.68 -3.52 -8.77
CA GLU A 38 1.75 -3.80 -9.86
C GLU A 38 1.36 -5.29 -9.93
N ALA A 39 2.26 -6.18 -9.51
CA ALA A 39 2.01 -7.62 -9.44
C ALA A 39 1.16 -8.05 -8.23
N VAL A 40 0.91 -7.18 -7.26
CA VAL A 40 0.03 -7.48 -6.13
C VAL A 40 -1.41 -7.54 -6.66
N LYS A 41 -2.24 -8.54 -6.34
CA LYS A 41 -3.62 -8.56 -6.83
C LYS A 41 -4.49 -7.53 -6.07
N PRO A 42 -5.38 -6.75 -6.73
CA PRO A 42 -6.20 -5.77 -6.01
C PRO A 42 -7.12 -6.46 -5.01
N GLY A 43 -7.28 -5.90 -3.82
CA GLY A 43 -8.13 -6.48 -2.78
C GLY A 43 -7.60 -7.79 -2.17
N SER A 44 -6.39 -8.25 -2.52
CA SER A 44 -5.87 -9.54 -2.03
C SER A 44 -5.57 -9.57 -0.53
N GLY A 45 -5.59 -8.41 0.14
CA GLY A 45 -5.47 -8.28 1.57
C GLY A 45 -6.80 -8.43 2.32
N ARG A 46 -7.96 -8.36 1.65
CA ARG A 46 -9.28 -8.51 2.30
C ARG A 46 -9.51 -9.92 2.85
N GLU A 47 -8.87 -10.92 2.24
CA GLU A 47 -8.87 -12.31 2.74
C GLU A 47 -7.96 -12.48 3.97
N LEU A 48 -7.08 -11.50 4.23
CA LEU A 48 -6.25 -11.44 5.43
C LEU A 48 -6.99 -10.61 6.47
N THR A 49 -7.21 -11.18 7.65
CA THR A 49 -7.83 -10.47 8.77
C THR A 49 -6.99 -9.24 9.12
N GLY A 50 -7.55 -8.02 9.10
CA GLY A 50 -6.84 -6.86 9.66
C GLY A 50 -7.40 -5.47 9.42
N TYR A 51 -8.02 -5.21 8.26
CA TYR A 51 -8.53 -3.88 7.87
C TYR A 51 -9.69 -3.99 6.86
N ASP A 52 -10.67 -3.09 6.98
CA ASP A 52 -11.86 -3.03 6.10
C ASP A 52 -11.62 -2.22 4.82
N SER A 53 -10.61 -1.34 4.83
CA SER A 53 -10.27 -0.46 3.70
C SER A 53 -8.78 -0.10 3.67
N GLY A 54 -8.32 0.34 2.50
CA GLY A 54 -6.98 0.91 2.34
C GLY A 54 -6.77 2.15 3.19
N ALA A 55 -7.82 2.96 3.41
CA ALA A 55 -7.77 4.14 4.26
C ALA A 55 -7.53 3.78 5.74
N GLU A 56 -8.28 2.81 6.27
CA GLU A 56 -8.11 2.33 7.64
C GLU A 56 -6.71 1.70 7.84
N CYS A 57 -6.28 0.87 6.90
CA CYS A 57 -4.93 0.31 6.87
C CYS A 57 -3.87 1.41 6.92
N THR A 58 -4.02 2.45 6.09
CA THR A 58 -3.05 3.55 6.00
C THR A 58 -2.97 4.30 7.31
N ALA A 59 -4.11 4.69 7.88
CA ALA A 59 -4.18 5.44 9.12
C ALA A 59 -3.47 4.70 10.26
N ARG A 60 -3.62 3.37 10.33
CA ARG A 60 -3.00 2.54 11.37
C ARG A 60 -1.53 2.24 11.09
N LYS A 61 -1.16 1.90 9.86
CA LYS A 61 0.22 1.50 9.51
C LYS A 61 1.19 2.68 9.38
N ALA A 62 0.70 3.87 9.05
CA ALA A 62 1.54 5.07 8.91
C ALA A 62 1.57 5.95 10.16
N ALA A 63 0.90 5.57 11.26
CA ALA A 63 0.74 6.40 12.46
C ALA A 63 2.07 6.90 13.06
N ASP A 64 3.10 6.05 13.04
CA ASP A 64 4.44 6.36 13.58
C ASP A 64 5.47 6.70 12.49
N THR A 65 5.03 6.90 11.25
CA THR A 65 5.89 7.20 10.09
C THR A 65 6.03 8.72 9.90
N ARG A 66 7.25 9.25 10.03
CA ARG A 66 7.52 10.69 9.78
C ARG A 66 7.93 11.00 8.34
N SER A 67 8.42 10.01 7.60
CA SER A 67 8.77 10.19 6.19
C SER A 67 7.51 10.26 5.33
N GLU A 68 7.40 11.33 4.54
CA GLU A 68 6.29 11.52 3.59
C GLU A 68 6.34 10.44 2.50
N MET A 69 7.53 10.12 1.99
CA MET A 69 7.72 9.03 1.05
C MET A 69 7.28 7.68 1.63
N ALA A 70 7.67 7.36 2.86
CA ALA A 70 7.28 6.10 3.50
C ALA A 70 5.77 6.04 3.71
N ALA A 71 5.15 7.13 4.19
CA ALA A 71 3.71 7.22 4.37
C ALA A 71 2.97 7.04 3.02
N TYR A 72 3.48 7.63 1.93
CA TYR A 72 2.93 7.44 0.59
C TYR A 72 3.03 5.99 0.11
N GLN A 73 4.16 5.32 0.37
CA GLN A 73 4.34 3.92 0.00
C GLN A 73 3.43 2.99 0.82
N ILE A 74 3.26 3.26 2.12
CA ILE A 74 2.29 2.57 2.98
C ILE A 74 0.88 2.75 2.42
N LYS A 75 0.49 3.99 2.09
CA LYS A 75 -0.80 4.29 1.47
C LYS A 75 -1.02 3.44 0.22
N ARG A 76 -0.08 3.45 -0.72
CA ARG A 76 -0.19 2.66 -1.95
C ARG A 76 -0.32 1.16 -1.68
N ALA A 77 0.48 0.62 -0.76
CA ALA A 77 0.40 -0.79 -0.36
C ALA A 77 -0.98 -1.12 0.25
N CYS A 78 -1.48 -0.29 1.16
CA CYS A 78 -2.77 -0.45 1.78
C CYS A 78 -3.92 -0.38 0.77
N MET A 79 -3.95 0.63 -0.10
CA MET A 79 -4.97 0.75 -1.15
C MET A 79 -4.94 -0.46 -2.09
N ARG A 80 -3.74 -0.90 -2.49
CA ARG A 80 -3.57 -2.07 -3.35
C ARG A 80 -4.12 -3.35 -2.73
N LEU A 81 -3.92 -3.53 -1.42
CA LEU A 81 -4.31 -4.73 -0.67
C LEU A 81 -5.79 -4.72 -0.26
N TYR A 82 -6.32 -3.57 0.13
CA TYR A 82 -7.61 -3.51 0.84
C TYR A 82 -8.70 -2.76 0.09
N ASP A 83 -8.41 -2.05 -1.00
CA ASP A 83 -9.46 -1.48 -1.84
C ASP A 83 -9.81 -2.40 -3.00
N GLU A 84 -11.09 -2.39 -3.37
CA GLU A 84 -11.54 -3.00 -4.60
C GLU A 84 -10.97 -2.23 -5.79
N PRO A 85 -10.67 -2.90 -6.92
CA PRO A 85 -10.37 -2.17 -8.14
C PRO A 85 -11.58 -1.29 -8.44
N GLN A 86 -11.40 0.04 -8.47
CA GLN A 86 -12.47 0.95 -8.87
C GLN A 86 -12.84 0.60 -10.31
N THR A 87 -13.90 -0.18 -10.47
CA THR A 87 -14.55 -0.31 -11.74
C THR A 87 -15.11 1.07 -12.01
N HIS A 88 -14.47 1.82 -12.91
CA HIS A 88 -15.07 2.99 -13.51
C HIS A 88 -16.35 2.52 -14.19
N THR A 89 -17.44 2.50 -13.44
CA THR A 89 -18.77 2.50 -14.03
C THR A 89 -18.89 3.90 -14.59
N PRO A 90 -18.90 4.11 -15.92
CA PRO A 90 -19.17 5.43 -16.45
C PRO A 90 -20.51 5.84 -15.88
N SER A 91 -20.52 6.90 -15.07
CA SER A 91 -21.76 7.50 -14.60
C SER A 91 -22.49 8.00 -15.84
N THR A 92 -23.46 7.23 -16.31
CA THR A 92 -24.47 7.72 -17.26
C THR A 92 -25.23 8.82 -16.54
N GLY A 93 -24.73 10.05 -16.67
CA GLY A 93 -25.22 11.23 -15.99
C GLY A 93 -25.01 12.45 -16.88
N GLN A 94 -25.80 12.49 -17.94
CA GLN A 94 -26.49 13.66 -18.50
C GLN A 94 -26.00 15.03 -17.99
N ILE A 95 -25.37 15.79 -18.89
CA ILE A 95 -25.28 17.26 -18.79
C ILE A 95 -26.48 17.79 -19.56
N ASP A 96 -27.39 18.44 -18.84
CA ASP A 96 -28.55 19.25 -19.27
C ASP A 96 -29.40 18.74 -20.44
#